data_AF-A0A3N5U5H9-F1
#
_entry.id   AF-A0A3N5U5H9-F1
#
_cell.length_a   1.000
_cell.length_b   1.000
_cell.length_c   1.000
_cell.angle_alpha   90.00
_cell.angle_beta   90.00
_cell.angle_gamma   90.00
#
_symmetry.space_group_name_H-M   'P 1'
#
loop_
_entity.id
_entity.type
_entity.pdbx_description
1 polymer ?
#
loop_
_entity_poly.entity_id
_entity_poly.type
_entity_poly.pdbx_seq_one_letter_code
_entity_poly.pdbx_strand_id
1 'polypeptide(L)'
;MAQEISDRRDIDFVLYEQLGIEKLLESEKYNEFNKKSIDLIISEARNLAIKELLPANAPGDKEGCRFENGKVMVPSSFHRAFDLYRKGEWIAMLDDPDVGGQGLPVTVAIVAAEYFNGANCSFSTYPGLCHGAGKLVEVFGTPKQKELFLGKMYSGQWGGSMLLTEPEAGSDVGNLTTSA
;
A
#
# COMPACT_ATOMS: atom_id res chain seq x y z
N MET A 1 4.93 -3.89 26.96
CA MET A 1 5.44 -4.35 25.66
C MET A 1 6.24 -3.21 25.06
N ALA A 2 7.34 -3.51 24.36
CA ALA A 2 8.06 -2.48 23.61
C ALA A 2 7.15 -1.95 22.50
N GLN A 3 7.26 -0.66 22.19
CA GLN A 3 6.57 -0.06 21.06
C GLN A 3 7.32 -0.47 19.78
N GLU A 4 6.76 -1.40 19.00
CA GLU A 4 7.44 -1.97 17.80
C GLU A 4 7.09 -1.26 16.49
N ILE A 5 5.96 -0.54 16.45
CA ILE A 5 5.51 0.27 15.31
C ILE A 5 5.21 1.70 15.80
N SER A 6 4.88 2.63 14.92
CA SER A 6 4.61 4.02 15.30
C SER A 6 3.58 4.15 16.43
N ASP A 7 3.81 5.12 17.32
CA ASP A 7 2.92 5.36 18.45
C ASP A 7 1.66 6.11 18.01
N ARG A 8 0.49 5.61 18.42
CA ARG A 8 -0.80 6.22 18.06
C ARG A 8 -0.91 7.64 18.59
N ARG A 9 -0.36 7.92 19.78
CA ARG A 9 -0.42 9.27 20.35
C ARG A 9 0.34 10.29 19.51
N ASP A 10 1.50 9.91 18.97
CA ASP A 10 2.32 10.77 18.13
C ASP A 10 1.65 11.01 16.77
N ILE A 11 1.10 9.95 16.16
CA ILE A 11 0.26 10.07 14.96
C ILE A 11 -0.90 11.04 15.17
N ASP A 12 -1.64 10.92 16.28
CA ASP A 12 -2.77 11.80 16.58
C ASP A 12 -2.31 13.25 16.80
N PHE A 13 -1.16 13.46 17.46
CA PHE A 13 -0.56 14.79 17.63
C PHE A 13 -0.27 15.42 16.26
N VAL A 14 0.47 14.72 15.40
CA VAL A 14 0.84 15.23 14.08
C VAL A 14 -0.41 15.52 13.25
N LEU A 15 -1.37 14.59 13.22
CA LEU A 15 -2.53 14.69 12.35
C LEU A 15 -3.52 15.79 12.77
N TYR A 16 -3.84 15.86 14.06
CA TYR A 16 -4.89 16.76 14.57
C TYR A 16 -4.34 18.07 15.15
N GLU A 17 -3.24 18.02 15.89
CA GLU A 17 -2.72 19.19 16.61
C GLU A 17 -1.75 20.00 15.73
N GLN A 18 -0.86 19.33 15.00
CA GLN A 18 0.14 20.00 14.16
C GLN A 18 -0.40 20.35 12.77
N LEU A 19 -0.99 19.38 12.06
CA LEU A 19 -1.49 19.56 10.69
C LEU A 19 -2.93 20.09 10.66
N GLY A 20 -3.72 19.84 11.70
CA GLY A 20 -5.11 20.30 11.77
C GLY A 20 -5.99 19.72 10.67
N ILE A 21 -5.94 18.39 10.46
CA ILE A 21 -6.63 17.71 9.35
C ILE A 21 -8.12 18.04 9.24
N GLU A 22 -8.79 18.41 10.33
CA GLU A 22 -10.22 18.74 10.32
C GLU A 22 -10.56 19.84 9.31
N LYS A 23 -9.65 20.81 9.08
CA LYS A 23 -9.81 21.84 8.04
C LYS A 23 -9.83 21.27 6.63
N LEU A 24 -9.09 20.18 6.38
CA LEU A 24 -9.09 19.49 5.09
C LEU A 24 -10.45 18.80 4.84
N LEU A 25 -11.09 18.32 5.90
CA LEU A 25 -12.40 17.67 5.84
C LEU A 25 -13.54 18.66 5.54
N GLU A 26 -13.31 19.97 5.67
CA GLU A 26 -14.28 21.00 5.27
C GLU A 26 -14.32 21.22 3.74
N SER A 27 -13.33 20.70 2.99
CA SER A 27 -13.28 20.84 1.54
C SER A 27 -14.31 19.97 0.84
N GLU A 28 -14.79 20.41 -0.35
CA GLU A 28 -15.75 19.65 -1.16
C GLU A 28 -15.28 18.22 -1.45
N LYS A 29 -13.97 18.03 -1.62
CA LYS A 29 -13.38 16.73 -1.93
C LYS A 29 -13.44 15.73 -0.77
N TYR A 30 -13.40 16.19 0.48
CA TYR A 30 -13.24 15.30 1.64
C TYR A 30 -14.35 15.47 2.70
N ASN A 31 -15.43 16.19 2.37
CA ASN A 31 -16.54 16.45 3.29
C ASN A 31 -17.38 15.21 3.64
N GLU A 32 -17.17 14.09 2.97
CA GLU A 32 -17.73 12.79 3.35
C GLU A 32 -17.02 12.16 4.56
N PHE A 33 -15.80 12.61 4.85
CA PHE A 33 -15.03 12.16 6.00
C PHE A 33 -15.21 13.11 7.18
N ASN A 34 -15.15 12.54 8.39
CA ASN A 34 -15.14 13.30 9.63
C ASN A 34 -14.12 12.68 10.58
N LYS A 35 -13.83 13.38 11.69
CA LYS A 35 -12.85 12.90 12.68
C LYS A 35 -13.09 11.44 13.09
N LYS A 36 -14.34 11.04 13.32
CA LYS A 36 -14.69 9.68 13.75
C LYS A 36 -14.39 8.64 12.67
N SER A 37 -14.67 8.91 11.39
CA SER A 37 -14.33 7.98 10.32
C SER A 37 -12.82 7.85 10.13
N ILE A 38 -12.08 8.97 10.21
CA ILE A 38 -10.61 8.96 10.17
C ILE A 38 -10.03 8.16 11.35
N ASP A 39 -10.50 8.41 12.57
CA ASP A 39 -10.06 7.68 13.77
C ASP A 39 -10.28 6.17 13.64
N LEU A 40 -11.40 5.76 13.05
CA LEU A 40 -11.73 4.36 12.81
C LEU A 40 -10.76 3.74 11.80
N ILE A 41 -10.53 4.39 10.65
CA ILE A 41 -9.61 3.91 9.61
C ILE A 41 -8.20 3.72 10.18
N ILE A 42 -7.69 4.71 10.92
CA ILE A 42 -6.36 4.66 11.55
C ILE A 42 -6.29 3.51 12.57
N SER A 43 -7.36 3.30 13.34
CA SER A 43 -7.43 2.20 14.32
C SER A 43 -7.42 0.83 13.64
N GLU A 44 -8.17 0.68 12.54
CA GLU A 44 -8.23 -0.57 11.80
C GLU A 44 -6.92 -0.88 11.05
N ALA A 45 -6.28 0.14 10.47
CA ALA A 45 -4.95 -0.02 9.89
C ALA A 45 -3.93 -0.48 10.95
N ARG A 46 -3.93 0.16 12.12
CA ARG A 46 -3.06 -0.25 13.24
C ARG A 46 -3.39 -1.65 13.75
N ASN A 47 -4.67 -2.02 13.80
CA ASN A 47 -5.10 -3.36 14.22
C ASN A 47 -4.61 -4.43 13.25
N LEU A 48 -4.77 -4.23 11.94
CA LEU A 48 -4.25 -5.13 10.92
C LEU A 48 -2.72 -5.24 10.99
N ALA A 49 -2.04 -4.11 11.17
CA ALA A 49 -0.58 -4.06 11.33
C ALA A 49 -0.10 -4.93 12.51
N ILE A 50 -0.69 -4.74 13.70
CA ILE A 50 -0.27 -5.45 14.92
C ILE A 50 -0.68 -6.93 14.91
N LYS A 51 -1.88 -7.25 14.41
CA LYS A 51 -2.44 -8.59 14.54
C LYS A 51 -1.97 -9.52 13.42
N GLU A 52 -1.65 -9.00 12.24
CA GLU A 52 -1.41 -9.82 11.05
C GLU A 52 -0.04 -9.55 10.41
N LEU A 53 0.35 -8.29 10.21
CA LEU A 53 1.61 -7.97 9.51
C LEU A 53 2.84 -8.16 10.41
N LEU A 54 2.80 -7.61 11.62
CA LEU A 54 3.93 -7.63 12.57
C LEU A 54 4.30 -9.08 12.97
N PRO A 55 3.36 -9.99 13.31
CA PRO A 55 3.69 -11.37 13.61
C PRO A 55 4.22 -12.15 12.39
N ALA A 56 3.89 -11.70 11.17
CA ALA A 56 4.39 -12.30 9.93
C ALA A 56 5.81 -11.85 9.56
N ASN A 57 6.33 -10.79 10.17
CA ASN A 57 7.62 -10.18 9.81
C ASN A 57 8.80 -11.13 10.06
N ALA A 58 9.02 -11.55 11.31
CA ALA A 58 10.15 -12.43 11.65
C ALA A 58 10.08 -13.84 10.99
N PRO A 59 8.91 -14.50 10.88
CA PRO A 59 8.80 -15.71 10.08
C PRO A 59 9.05 -15.49 8.58
N GLY A 60 8.60 -14.34 8.04
CA GLY A 60 8.81 -13.97 6.65
C GLY A 60 10.29 -13.82 6.28
N ASP A 61 11.05 -13.16 7.16
CA ASP A 61 12.51 -13.04 7.03
C ASP A 61 13.22 -14.40 7.10
N LYS A 62 12.85 -15.24 8.07
CA LYS A 62 13.45 -16.57 8.25
C LYS A 62 13.18 -17.53 7.09
N GLU A 63 11.98 -17.50 6.51
CA GLU A 63 11.61 -18.36 5.38
C GLU A 63 12.19 -17.83 4.07
N GLY A 64 12.12 -16.52 3.85
CA GLY A 64 12.52 -15.88 2.60
C GLY A 64 11.67 -16.32 1.39
N CYS A 65 12.03 -15.81 0.21
CA CYS A 65 11.47 -16.30 -1.05
C CYS A 65 12.33 -17.44 -1.61
N ARG A 66 11.69 -18.45 -2.18
CA ARG A 66 12.37 -19.55 -2.90
C ARG A 66 11.99 -19.52 -4.37
N PHE A 67 12.95 -19.81 -5.25
CA PHE A 67 12.70 -19.93 -6.68
C PHE A 67 12.87 -21.39 -7.11
N GLU A 68 11.76 -22.02 -7.51
CA GLU A 68 11.71 -23.42 -7.89
C GLU A 68 10.86 -23.59 -9.15
N ASN A 69 11.41 -24.24 -10.18
CA ASN A 69 10.70 -24.58 -11.43
C ASN A 69 9.99 -23.38 -12.10
N GLY A 70 10.65 -22.22 -12.16
CA GLY A 70 10.10 -21.03 -12.79
C GLY A 70 9.05 -20.29 -11.96
N LYS A 71 8.85 -20.66 -10.69
CA LYS A 71 7.91 -20.02 -9.77
C LYS A 71 8.63 -19.53 -8.52
N VAL A 72 8.20 -18.37 -8.04
CA VAL A 72 8.61 -17.85 -6.73
C VAL A 72 7.59 -18.31 -5.68
N MET A 73 8.07 -18.98 -4.64
CA MET A 73 7.33 -19.32 -3.45
C MET A 73 7.61 -18.26 -2.40
N VAL A 74 6.60 -17.46 -2.07
CA VAL A 74 6.66 -16.42 -1.03
C VAL A 74 6.48 -17.03 0.36
N PRO A 75 6.91 -16.35 1.44
CA PRO A 75 6.73 -16.86 2.79
C PRO A 75 5.28 -17.21 3.10
N SER A 76 5.09 -18.37 3.73
CA SER A 76 3.78 -18.89 4.12
C SER A 76 2.99 -17.92 4.99
N SER A 77 3.69 -17.15 5.84
CA SER A 77 3.12 -16.14 6.74
C SER A 77 2.47 -14.96 6.01
N PHE A 78 2.83 -14.69 4.75
CA PHE A 78 2.33 -13.52 4.02
C PHE A 78 0.94 -13.75 3.41
N HIS A 79 0.54 -15.00 3.15
CA HIS A 79 -0.71 -15.28 2.43
C HIS A 79 -1.97 -14.78 3.17
N ARG A 80 -2.06 -15.03 4.48
CA ARG A 80 -3.19 -14.58 5.28
C ARG A 80 -3.22 -13.05 5.38
N ALA A 81 -2.07 -12.44 5.66
CA ALA A 81 -1.91 -10.99 5.72
C ALA A 81 -2.33 -10.35 4.38
N PHE A 82 -1.93 -10.92 3.24
CA PHE A 82 -2.28 -10.42 1.92
C PHE A 82 -3.78 -10.51 1.63
N ASP A 83 -4.43 -11.63 1.97
CA ASP A 83 -5.88 -11.77 1.76
C ASP A 83 -6.68 -10.80 2.63
N LEU A 84 -6.27 -10.56 3.88
CA LEU A 84 -6.89 -9.55 4.74
C LEU A 84 -6.62 -8.13 4.25
N TYR A 85 -5.40 -7.84 3.80
CA TYR A 85 -5.03 -6.56 3.21
C TYR A 85 -5.89 -6.25 1.97
N ARG A 86 -6.09 -7.25 1.13
CA ARG A 86 -6.94 -7.17 -0.07
C ARG A 86 -8.42 -6.97 0.27
N LYS A 87 -8.94 -7.74 1.21
CA LYS A 87 -10.35 -7.67 1.65
C LYS A 87 -10.69 -6.36 2.35
N GLY A 88 -9.72 -5.72 2.98
CA GLY A 88 -9.89 -4.37 3.56
C GLY A 88 -9.60 -3.24 2.57
N GLU A 89 -9.40 -3.56 1.29
CA GLU A 89 -9.23 -2.57 0.20
C GLU A 89 -8.04 -1.61 0.42
N TRP A 90 -7.02 -2.04 1.16
CA TRP A 90 -5.89 -1.21 1.61
C TRP A 90 -4.88 -0.88 0.50
N ILE A 91 -5.09 -1.35 -0.73
CA ILE A 91 -4.18 -1.11 -1.87
C ILE A 91 -4.45 0.27 -2.50
N ALA A 92 -5.71 0.60 -2.74
CA ALA A 92 -6.14 1.81 -3.44
C ALA A 92 -6.82 2.83 -2.51
N MET A 93 -6.28 2.98 -1.30
CA MET A 93 -6.83 3.84 -0.25
C MET A 93 -7.12 5.27 -0.72
N LEU A 94 -6.23 5.86 -1.50
CA LEU A 94 -6.29 7.26 -1.91
C LEU A 94 -6.94 7.48 -3.28
N ASP A 95 -7.15 6.41 -4.04
CA ASP A 95 -7.62 6.52 -5.42
C ASP A 95 -9.12 6.80 -5.46
N ASP A 96 -9.55 7.34 -6.59
CA ASP A 96 -10.93 7.74 -6.80
C ASP A 96 -11.86 6.51 -6.69
N PRO A 97 -13.01 6.63 -6.00
CA PRO A 97 -14.03 5.60 -5.98
C PRO A 97 -14.44 5.12 -7.38
N ASP A 98 -14.42 5.98 -8.40
CA ASP A 98 -14.74 5.64 -9.79
C ASP A 98 -13.76 4.61 -10.41
N VAL A 99 -12.54 4.52 -9.88
CA VAL A 99 -11.53 3.52 -10.28
C VAL A 99 -11.40 2.38 -9.27
N GLY A 100 -12.27 2.34 -8.25
CA GLY A 100 -12.30 1.31 -7.21
C GLY A 100 -11.40 1.59 -6.00
N GLY A 101 -11.02 2.87 -5.78
CA GLY A 101 -10.34 3.30 -4.57
C GLY A 101 -11.29 3.72 -3.44
N GLN A 102 -10.73 4.15 -2.32
CA GLN A 102 -11.50 4.62 -1.14
C GLN A 102 -11.62 6.14 -1.02
N GLY A 103 -10.92 6.92 -1.87
CA GLY A 103 -10.97 8.39 -1.84
C GLY A 103 -10.34 9.05 -0.61
N LEU A 104 -9.56 8.32 0.20
CA LEU A 104 -9.04 8.83 1.46
C LEU A 104 -8.13 10.06 1.25
N PRO A 105 -8.13 11.03 2.19
CA PRO A 105 -7.11 12.06 2.22
C PRO A 105 -5.70 11.44 2.27
N VAL A 106 -4.77 11.98 1.48
CA VAL A 106 -3.41 11.45 1.37
C VAL A 106 -2.70 11.33 2.73
N THR A 107 -2.94 12.27 3.64
CA THR A 107 -2.41 12.26 5.01
C THR A 107 -2.87 11.04 5.80
N VAL A 108 -4.11 10.61 5.63
CA VAL A 108 -4.68 9.43 6.30
C VAL A 108 -4.14 8.14 5.68
N ALA A 109 -4.04 8.09 4.34
CA ALA A 109 -3.44 6.95 3.65
C ALA A 109 -1.96 6.75 4.03
N ILE A 110 -1.20 7.85 4.21
CA ILE A 110 0.18 7.80 4.70
C ILE A 110 0.26 7.22 6.11
N VAL A 111 -0.63 7.62 7.02
CA VAL A 111 -0.68 7.05 8.39
C VAL A 111 -0.94 5.55 8.37
N ALA A 112 -1.89 5.09 7.55
CA ALA A 112 -2.15 3.65 7.40
C ALA A 112 -0.91 2.92 6.85
N ALA A 113 -0.29 3.48 5.81
CA ALA A 113 0.94 2.93 5.23
C ALA A 113 2.10 2.90 6.24
N GLU A 114 2.22 3.89 7.13
CA GLU A 114 3.24 3.93 8.17
C GLU A 114 3.11 2.75 9.13
N TYR A 115 1.91 2.43 9.59
CA TYR A 115 1.69 1.25 10.42
C TYR A 115 2.03 -0.05 9.68
N PHE A 116 1.64 -0.17 8.41
CA PHE A 116 1.92 -1.36 7.62
C PHE A 116 3.43 -1.56 7.39
N ASN A 117 4.13 -0.51 6.97
CA ASN A 117 5.57 -0.56 6.73
C ASN A 117 6.36 -0.77 8.03
N GLY A 118 5.96 -0.11 9.12
CA GLY A 118 6.57 -0.32 10.44
C GLY A 118 6.38 -1.75 10.95
N ALA A 119 5.23 -2.37 10.65
CA ALA A 119 4.97 -3.76 11.03
C ALA A 119 5.74 -4.76 10.15
N ASN A 120 5.75 -4.58 8.83
CA ASN A 120 6.38 -5.51 7.89
C ASN A 120 6.62 -4.84 6.52
N CYS A 121 7.76 -4.14 6.39
CA CYS A 121 8.15 -3.47 5.16
C CYS A 121 8.23 -4.42 3.95
N SER A 122 8.82 -5.61 4.12
CA SER A 122 8.94 -6.61 3.05
C SER A 122 7.58 -7.02 2.51
N PHE A 123 6.59 -7.26 3.38
CA PHE A 123 5.21 -7.49 2.96
C PHE A 123 4.61 -6.27 2.24
N SER A 124 4.77 -5.06 2.79
CA SER A 124 4.17 -3.83 2.25
C SER A 124 4.66 -3.48 0.84
N THR A 125 5.84 -3.97 0.43
CA THR A 125 6.31 -3.77 -0.96
C THR A 125 5.40 -4.40 -2.01
N TYR A 126 4.76 -5.55 -1.74
CA TYR A 126 3.89 -6.22 -2.71
C TYR A 126 2.68 -5.36 -3.12
N PRO A 127 1.81 -4.91 -2.19
CA PRO A 127 0.70 -4.03 -2.54
C PRO A 127 1.18 -2.64 -2.99
N GLY A 128 2.30 -2.13 -2.44
CA GLY A 128 2.83 -0.82 -2.83
C GLY A 128 3.29 -0.75 -4.28
N LEU A 129 4.05 -1.76 -4.75
CA LEU A 129 4.47 -1.86 -6.15
C LEU A 129 3.27 -2.07 -7.09
N CYS A 130 2.27 -2.83 -6.66
CA CYS A 130 1.02 -3.01 -7.39
C CYS A 130 0.27 -1.68 -7.56
N HIS A 131 0.13 -0.91 -6.48
CA HIS A 131 -0.52 0.40 -6.50
C HIS A 131 0.20 1.36 -7.46
N GLY A 132 1.53 1.48 -7.34
CA GLY A 132 2.33 2.35 -8.21
C GLY A 132 2.21 1.99 -9.70
N ALA A 133 2.27 0.70 -10.03
CA ALA A 133 2.06 0.23 -11.40
C ALA A 133 0.63 0.51 -11.91
N GLY A 134 -0.38 0.32 -11.05
CA GLY A 134 -1.77 0.68 -11.37
C GLY A 134 -1.91 2.17 -11.66
N LYS A 135 -1.22 3.02 -10.89
CA LYS A 135 -1.25 4.46 -11.07
C LYS A 135 -0.67 4.92 -12.41
N LEU A 136 0.38 4.25 -12.90
CA LEU A 136 0.92 4.51 -14.24
C LEU A 136 -0.14 4.24 -15.33
N VAL A 137 -0.89 3.14 -15.20
CA VAL A 137 -1.99 2.84 -16.12
C VAL A 137 -3.12 3.86 -15.99
N GLU A 138 -3.45 4.28 -14.77
CA GLU A 138 -4.51 5.28 -14.53
C GLU A 138 -4.17 6.63 -15.17
N VAL A 139 -2.93 7.08 -15.04
CA VAL A 139 -2.49 8.40 -15.54
C VAL A 139 -2.25 8.37 -17.05
N PHE A 140 -1.55 7.36 -17.56
CA PHE A 140 -1.03 7.34 -18.94
C PHE A 140 -1.72 6.33 -19.87
N GLY A 141 -2.52 5.43 -19.32
CA GLY A 141 -3.18 4.39 -20.11
C GLY A 141 -4.31 4.92 -21.00
N THR A 142 -4.52 4.26 -22.13
CA THR A 142 -5.72 4.41 -22.96
C THR A 142 -6.97 3.93 -22.21
N PRO A 143 -8.19 4.34 -22.60
CA PRO A 143 -9.42 3.86 -21.95
C PRO A 143 -9.51 2.34 -21.85
N LYS A 144 -9.12 1.62 -22.91
CA LYS A 144 -9.10 0.15 -22.94
C LYS A 144 -8.10 -0.45 -21.94
N GLN A 145 -6.94 0.19 -21.74
CA GLN A 145 -5.97 -0.27 -20.74
C GLN A 145 -6.51 -0.06 -19.32
N LYS A 146 -7.11 1.11 -19.05
CA LYS A 146 -7.70 1.40 -17.74
C LYS A 146 -8.78 0.38 -17.35
N GLU A 147 -9.71 0.11 -18.27
CA GLU A 147 -10.77 -0.89 -18.09
C GLU A 147 -10.21 -2.30 -17.80
N LEU A 148 -9.14 -2.69 -18.49
CA LEU A 148 -8.57 -4.03 -18.35
C LEU A 148 -7.82 -4.24 -17.03
N PHE A 149 -7.10 -3.22 -16.56
CA PHE A 149 -6.09 -3.36 -15.50
C PHE A 149 -6.54 -2.83 -14.14
N LEU A 150 -7.14 -1.63 -14.06
CA LEU A 150 -7.27 -0.89 -12.78
C LEU A 150 -8.03 -1.69 -11.73
N GLY A 151 -9.23 -2.17 -12.06
CA GLY A 151 -10.05 -2.93 -11.09
C GLY A 151 -9.34 -4.19 -10.56
N LYS A 152 -8.50 -4.85 -11.37
CA LYS A 152 -7.77 -6.06 -10.94
C LYS A 152 -6.52 -5.73 -10.12
N MET A 153 -5.85 -4.63 -10.42
CA MET A 153 -4.65 -4.19 -9.70
C MET A 153 -5.03 -3.56 -8.35
N TYR A 154 -6.02 -2.66 -8.32
CA TYR A 154 -6.47 -2.00 -7.10
C TYR A 154 -7.21 -2.94 -6.14
N SER A 155 -7.85 -4.00 -6.65
CA SER A 155 -8.35 -5.10 -5.82
C SER A 155 -7.30 -6.14 -5.45
N GLY A 156 -6.04 -5.99 -5.86
CA GLY A 156 -4.96 -6.94 -5.57
C GLY A 156 -5.12 -8.33 -6.18
N GLN A 157 -6.02 -8.50 -7.16
CA GLN A 157 -6.14 -9.73 -7.94
C GLN A 157 -4.90 -9.92 -8.83
N TRP A 158 -4.42 -8.83 -9.41
CA TRP A 158 -3.18 -8.78 -10.18
C TRP A 158 -2.15 -7.95 -9.42
N GLY A 159 -0.91 -8.43 -9.40
CA GLY A 159 0.22 -7.64 -8.91
C GLY A 159 0.74 -6.69 -9.99
N GLY A 160 1.71 -5.87 -9.59
CA GLY A 160 2.42 -4.97 -10.49
C GLY A 160 3.83 -4.71 -9.96
N SER A 161 4.73 -4.33 -10.86
CA SER A 161 6.09 -3.92 -10.51
C SER A 161 6.65 -3.01 -11.60
N MET A 162 7.81 -2.43 -11.33
CA MET A 162 8.54 -1.58 -12.26
C MET A 162 9.87 -2.26 -12.60
N LEU A 163 10.12 -2.46 -13.90
CA LEU A 163 11.29 -3.17 -14.41
C LEU A 163 12.17 -2.17 -15.17
N LEU A 164 13.11 -1.53 -14.46
CA LEU A 164 13.98 -0.50 -15.02
C LEU A 164 15.45 -0.93 -15.11
N THR A 165 15.94 -1.62 -14.09
CA THR A 165 17.38 -1.88 -13.92
C THR A 165 17.84 -3.13 -14.66
N GLU A 166 19.00 -3.03 -15.30
CA GLU A 166 19.76 -4.15 -15.90
C GLU A 166 21.13 -4.28 -15.20
N PRO A 167 21.87 -5.39 -15.33
CA PRO A 167 23.18 -5.56 -14.69
C PRO A 167 24.16 -4.40 -14.93
N GLU A 168 24.12 -3.78 -16.11
CA GLU A 168 24.99 -2.67 -16.53
C GLU A 168 24.27 -1.29 -16.50
N ALA A 169 23.02 -1.22 -16.01
CA ALA A 169 22.20 -0.01 -16.01
C ALA A 169 21.41 0.13 -14.69
N GLY A 170 22.07 0.70 -13.68
CA GLY A 170 21.50 1.05 -12.37
C GLY A 170 21.07 2.51 -12.29
N SER A 171 21.90 3.36 -11.66
CA SER A 171 21.67 4.81 -11.61
C SER A 171 21.69 5.44 -13.01
N ASP A 172 22.46 4.87 -13.93
CA ASP A 172 22.46 5.24 -15.36
C ASP A 172 21.44 4.41 -16.13
N VAL A 173 20.15 4.67 -15.88
CA VAL A 173 19.02 3.97 -16.52
C VAL A 173 19.08 4.11 -18.05
N GLY A 174 19.65 5.21 -18.57
CA GLY A 174 19.76 5.46 -20.02
C GLY A 174 20.65 4.46 -20.76
N ASN A 175 21.49 3.70 -20.04
CA ASN A 175 22.38 2.68 -20.59
C ASN A 175 21.71 1.30 -20.78
N LEU A 176 20.37 1.23 -20.70
CA LEU A 176 19.62 -0.01 -20.90
C LEU A 176 19.80 -0.59 -22.32
N THR A 177 19.75 -1.91 -22.42
CA THR A 177 19.95 -2.66 -23.67
C THR A 177 18.69 -3.37 -24.16
N THR A 178 17.67 -3.53 -23.30
CA THR A 178 16.35 -4.05 -23.70
C THR A 178 15.72 -3.21 -24.81
N SER A 179 15.16 -3.87 -25.83
CA SER A 179 14.50 -3.24 -26.99
C SER A 179 13.02 -3.63 -27.12
N ALA A 180 12.17 -2.73 -27.61
CA ALA A 180 10.73 -2.94 -27.85
C ALA A 180 10.30 -2.46 -29.24
#